data_AF-A0A1V5EBD7-F1
#
_entry.id   AF-A0A1V5EBD7-F1
#
_cell.length_a   1.000
_cell.length_b   1.000
_cell.length_c   1.000
_cell.angle_alpha   90.00
_cell.angle_beta   90.00
_cell.angle_gamma   90.00
#
_symmetry.space_group_name_H-M   'P 1'
#
loop_
_entity.id
_entity.type
_entity.pdbx_description
1 polymer ?
#
loop_
_entity_poly.entity_id
_entity_poly.type
_entity_poly.pdbx_seq_one_letter_code
_entity_poly.pdbx_strand_id
1 'polypeptide(L)'
;MFVFKLQSVLDYRKASEENKLFLFSEKTRELAAEKETLDRLRAERFRLAEQLRQTTGRVLDADMLSLQVLSIKQLLDLEKKQREHIRRVAQELENRKEELLEAMKQRKTMETLRDRKLSEFRENLASLDRRQADETSIARFIRREL
;
A
#
# COMPACT_ATOMS: atom_id res chain seq x y z
N MET A 1 5.93 -31.30 18.25
CA MET A 1 6.04 -30.17 17.31
C MET A 1 4.85 -29.24 17.51
N PHE A 2 5.04 -27.92 17.52
CA PHE A 2 3.95 -26.95 17.71
C PHE A 2 3.10 -26.82 16.43
N VAL A 3 1.79 -26.83 16.57
CA VAL A 3 0.85 -26.60 15.47
C VAL A 3 -0.09 -25.46 15.86
N PHE A 4 -0.08 -24.39 15.08
CA PHE A 4 -0.99 -23.27 15.29
C PHE A 4 -2.34 -23.57 14.64
N LYS A 5 -3.39 -23.71 15.44
CA LYS A 5 -4.74 -24.06 14.97
C LYS A 5 -5.34 -23.07 13.97
N LEU A 6 -4.88 -21.82 13.96
CA LEU A 6 -5.37 -20.75 13.08
C LEU A 6 -4.36 -20.38 11.99
N GLN A 7 -3.48 -21.31 11.62
CA GLN A 7 -2.46 -21.06 10.59
C GLN A 7 -3.09 -20.69 9.24
N SER A 8 -4.16 -21.39 8.82
CA SER A 8 -4.91 -21.07 7.59
C SER A 8 -5.48 -19.63 7.59
N VAL A 9 -5.97 -19.16 8.74
CA VAL A 9 -6.46 -17.78 8.89
C VAL A 9 -5.33 -16.77 8.80
N LEU A 10 -4.17 -17.08 9.39
CA LEU A 10 -2.98 -16.23 9.29
C LEU A 10 -2.47 -16.15 7.83
N ASP A 11 -2.45 -17.26 7.11
CA ASP A 11 -2.01 -17.31 5.72
C ASP A 11 -2.97 -16.55 4.80
N TYR A 12 -4.29 -16.69 5.00
CA TYR A 12 -5.29 -15.87 4.32
C TYR A 12 -5.07 -14.36 4.56
N ARG A 13 -4.78 -13.97 5.81
CA ARG A 13 -4.53 -12.55 6.13
C ARG A 13 -3.26 -12.01 5.49
N LYS A 14 -2.20 -12.82 5.39
CA LYS A 14 -0.99 -12.48 4.63
C LYS A 14 -1.29 -12.26 3.15
N ALA A 15 -2.00 -13.20 2.53
CA ALA A 15 -2.40 -13.07 1.13
C ALA A 15 -3.30 -11.83 0.90
N SER A 16 -4.21 -11.53 1.84
CA SER A 16 -5.04 -10.32 1.76
C SER A 16 -4.23 -9.03 1.86
N GLU A 17 -3.21 -8.97 2.72
CA GLU A 17 -2.29 -7.83 2.83
C GLU A 17 -1.47 -7.67 1.55
N GLU A 18 -0.92 -8.75 1.01
CA GLU A 18 -0.16 -8.73 -0.25
C GLU A 18 -1.02 -8.20 -1.40
N ASN A 19 -2.27 -8.65 -1.52
CA ASN A 19 -3.19 -8.16 -2.53
C ASN A 19 -3.49 -6.66 -2.37
N LYS A 20 -3.72 -6.18 -1.14
CA LYS A 20 -3.97 -4.76 -0.87
C LYS A 20 -2.73 -3.91 -1.14
N LEU A 21 -1.53 -4.42 -0.82
CA LEU A 21 -0.27 -3.77 -1.13
C LEU A 21 -0.09 -3.63 -2.65
N PHE A 22 -0.41 -4.68 -3.41
CA PHE A 22 -0.39 -4.66 -4.86
C PHE A 22 -1.32 -3.57 -5.41
N LEU A 23 -2.59 -3.56 -4.98
CA LEU A 23 -3.58 -2.56 -5.40
C LEU A 23 -3.16 -1.12 -5.02
N PHE A 24 -2.60 -0.91 -3.83
CA PHE A 24 -2.06 0.39 -3.42
C PHE A 24 -0.91 0.83 -4.33
N SER A 25 -0.02 -0.10 -4.68
CA SER A 25 1.15 0.15 -5.53
C SER A 25 0.76 0.45 -6.98
N GLU A 26 -0.26 -0.23 -7.52
CA GLU A 26 -0.85 0.10 -8.81
C GLU A 26 -1.44 1.51 -8.81
N LYS A 27 -2.23 1.86 -7.78
CA LYS A 27 -2.87 3.17 -7.70
C LYS A 27 -1.87 4.31 -7.51
N THR A 28 -0.76 4.03 -6.82
CA THR A 28 0.35 4.98 -6.68
C THR A 28 0.99 5.28 -8.04
N ARG A 29 1.20 4.25 -8.87
CA ARG A 29 1.73 4.41 -10.23
C ARG A 29 0.76 5.15 -11.13
N GLU A 30 -0.53 4.84 -11.04
CA GLU A 30 -1.59 5.58 -11.75
C GLU A 30 -1.55 7.07 -11.38
N LEU A 31 -1.54 7.41 -10.08
CA LEU A 31 -1.47 8.81 -9.64
C LEU A 31 -0.22 9.54 -10.15
N ALA A 32 0.92 8.86 -10.21
CA ALA A 32 2.16 9.42 -10.75
C ALA A 32 2.04 9.71 -12.25
N ALA A 33 1.49 8.77 -13.03
CA ALA A 33 1.24 8.94 -14.46
C ALA A 33 0.25 10.08 -14.73
N GLU A 34 -0.83 10.20 -13.95
CA GLU A 34 -1.80 11.29 -14.11
C GLU A 34 -1.19 12.67 -13.82
N LYS A 35 -0.28 12.76 -12.84
CA LYS A 35 0.48 14.00 -12.58
C LYS A 35 1.42 14.35 -13.72
N GLU A 36 2.10 13.36 -14.29
CA GLU A 36 2.97 13.57 -15.46
C GLU A 36 2.16 14.07 -16.66
N THR A 37 0.98 13.50 -16.91
CA THR A 37 0.06 13.98 -17.95
C THR A 37 -0.32 15.45 -17.74
N LEU A 38 -0.62 15.85 -16.50
CA LEU A 38 -0.91 17.26 -16.19
C LEU A 38 0.28 18.17 -16.48
N ASP A 39 1.49 17.74 -16.15
CA ASP A 39 2.70 18.54 -16.39
C ASP A 39 3.01 18.67 -17.89
N ARG A 40 2.77 17.61 -18.68
CA ARG A 40 2.83 17.68 -20.15
C ARG A 40 1.82 18.68 -20.73
N LEU A 41 0.57 18.65 -20.28
CA LEU A 41 -0.46 19.61 -20.70
C LEU A 41 -0.07 21.06 -20.37
N ARG A 42 0.49 21.29 -19.18
CA ARG A 42 0.98 22.61 -18.76
C ARG A 42 2.15 23.09 -19.62
N ALA A 43 3.10 22.21 -19.90
CA ALA A 43 4.25 22.52 -20.74
C ALA A 43 3.80 22.88 -22.17
N GLU A 44 2.86 22.13 -22.74
CA GLU A 44 2.29 22.42 -24.05
C GLU A 44 1.56 23.77 -24.07
N ARG A 45 0.73 24.03 -23.06
CA ARG A 45 0.05 25.33 -22.93
C ARG A 45 1.04 26.48 -22.83
N PHE A 46 2.09 26.33 -22.02
CA PHE A 46 3.12 27.35 -21.86
C PHE A 46 3.84 27.61 -23.19
N ARG A 47 4.20 26.54 -23.92
CA ARG A 47 4.80 26.65 -25.26
C ARG A 47 3.90 27.42 -26.22
N LEU A 48 2.60 27.11 -26.29
CA LEU A 48 1.66 27.82 -27.17
C LEU A 48 1.50 29.29 -26.77
N ALA A 49 1.44 29.58 -25.47
CA ALA A 49 1.35 30.95 -24.97
C ALA A 49 2.62 31.77 -25.29
N GLU A 50 3.81 31.17 -25.16
CA GLU A 50 5.06 31.81 -25.57
C GLU A 50 5.13 32.04 -27.07
N GLN A 51 4.73 31.06 -27.88
CA GLN A 51 4.63 31.22 -29.32
C GLN A 51 3.74 32.41 -29.67
N LEU A 52 2.52 32.46 -29.10
CA LEU A 52 1.58 33.56 -29.31
C LEU A 52 2.20 34.92 -28.94
N ARG A 53 2.90 34.99 -27.80
CA ARG A 53 3.59 36.21 -27.33
C ARG A 53 4.70 36.66 -28.29
N GLN A 54 5.48 35.73 -28.85
CA GLN A 54 6.55 36.03 -29.81
C GLN A 54 6.01 36.48 -31.18
N THR A 55 4.78 36.10 -31.51
CA THR A 55 4.09 36.52 -32.73
C THR A 55 3.44 37.90 -32.64
N THR A 56 3.22 38.43 -31.43
CA THR A 56 2.66 39.78 -31.23
C THR A 56 3.53 40.85 -31.91
N GLY A 57 2.98 41.57 -32.90
CA GLY A 57 3.70 42.61 -33.66
C GLY A 57 4.11 42.22 -35.09
N ARG A 58 3.84 40.97 -35.52
CA ARG A 58 3.92 40.56 -36.93
C ARG A 58 2.53 40.61 -37.58
N VAL A 59 2.46 40.89 -38.88
CA VAL A 59 1.21 40.73 -39.65
C VAL A 59 0.88 39.24 -39.67
N LEU A 60 -0.10 38.86 -38.87
CA LEU A 60 -0.59 37.50 -38.76
C LEU A 60 -2.01 37.44 -39.29
N ASP A 61 -2.32 36.32 -39.90
CA ASP A 61 -3.68 35.96 -40.25
C ASP A 61 -4.54 35.88 -38.97
N ALA A 62 -5.67 36.59 -38.98
CA ALA A 62 -6.61 36.63 -37.86
C ALA A 62 -7.17 35.24 -37.54
N ASP A 63 -7.28 34.37 -38.54
CA ASP A 63 -7.74 32.99 -38.38
C ASP A 63 -6.71 32.15 -37.59
N MET A 64 -5.42 32.35 -37.84
CA MET A 64 -4.34 31.65 -37.14
C MET A 64 -4.26 32.05 -35.66
N LEU A 65 -4.43 33.35 -35.36
CA LEU A 65 -4.49 33.85 -33.98
C LEU A 65 -5.71 33.27 -33.24
N SER A 66 -6.86 33.23 -33.90
CA SER A 66 -8.10 32.67 -33.34
C SER A 66 -7.94 31.18 -33.00
N LEU A 67 -7.31 30.40 -33.88
CA LEU A 67 -7.03 28.98 -33.66
C LEU A 67 -6.09 28.73 -32.46
N GLN A 68 -5.05 29.56 -32.31
CA GLN A 68 -4.11 29.46 -31.19
C GLN A 68 -4.79 29.78 -29.85
N VAL A 69 -5.61 30.83 -29.80
CA VAL A 69 -6.37 31.19 -28.59
C VAL A 69 -7.36 30.08 -28.22
N LEU A 70 -8.06 29.50 -29.21
CA LEU A 70 -8.97 28.38 -28.98
C LEU A 70 -8.22 27.15 -28.42
N SER A 71 -7.05 26.83 -28.98
CA SER A 71 -6.22 25.71 -28.53
C SER A 71 -5.75 25.89 -27.08
N ILE A 72 -5.31 27.10 -26.71
CA ILE A 72 -4.93 27.42 -25.32
C ILE A 72 -6.13 27.25 -24.38
N LYS A 73 -7.33 27.70 -24.79
CA LYS A 73 -8.55 27.52 -24.00
C LYS A 73 -8.90 26.05 -23.81
N GLN A 74 -8.79 25.23 -24.86
CA GLN A 74 -9.01 23.78 -24.77
C GLN A 74 -8.01 23.11 -23.81
N LEU A 75 -6.72 23.48 -23.86
CA LEU A 75 -5.72 22.96 -22.92
C LEU A 75 -6.02 23.35 -21.47
N LEU A 76 -6.51 24.58 -21.22
CA LEU A 76 -6.95 24.99 -19.89
C LEU A 76 -8.10 24.14 -19.36
N ASP A 77 -9.09 23.84 -20.21
CA ASP A 77 -10.21 22.97 -19.84
C ASP A 77 -9.74 21.53 -19.58
N LEU A 78 -8.82 21.01 -20.40
CA LEU A 78 -8.20 19.70 -20.18
C LEU A 78 -7.38 19.65 -18.89
N GLU A 79 -6.56 20.66 -18.59
CA GLU A 79 -5.84 20.76 -17.32
C GLU A 79 -6.80 20.75 -16.13
N LYS A 80 -7.94 21.46 -16.22
CA LYS A 80 -8.94 21.49 -15.15
C LYS A 80 -9.52 20.09 -14.91
N LYS A 81 -9.97 19.42 -15.98
CA LYS A 81 -10.48 18.03 -15.92
C LYS A 81 -9.43 17.07 -15.37
N GLN A 82 -8.17 17.24 -15.78
CA GLN A 82 -7.06 16.42 -15.31
C GLN A 82 -6.79 16.62 -13.82
N ARG A 83 -6.85 17.86 -13.32
CA ARG A 83 -6.73 18.13 -11.87
C ARG A 83 -7.87 17.51 -11.06
N GLU A 84 -9.10 17.56 -11.57
CA GLU A 84 -10.25 16.91 -10.95
C GLU A 84 -10.10 15.38 -10.95
N HIS A 85 -9.55 14.81 -12.03
CA HIS A 85 -9.23 13.39 -12.09
C HIS A 85 -8.14 13.00 -11.08
N ILE A 86 -7.02 13.72 -11.04
CA ILE A 86 -5.95 13.52 -10.04
C ILE A 86 -6.48 13.57 -8.61
N ARG A 87 -7.39 14.50 -8.30
CA ARG A 87 -8.02 14.56 -6.97
C ARG A 87 -8.81 13.29 -6.64
N ARG A 88 -9.58 12.76 -7.59
CA ARG A 88 -10.31 11.50 -7.42
C ARG A 88 -9.38 10.32 -7.22
N VAL A 89 -8.36 10.19 -8.06
CA VAL A 89 -7.35 9.12 -7.95
C VAL A 89 -6.58 9.21 -6.63
N ALA A 90 -6.24 10.42 -6.17
CA ALA A 90 -5.59 10.63 -4.88
C ALA A 90 -6.50 10.24 -3.70
N GLN A 91 -7.80 10.54 -3.76
CA GLN A 91 -8.74 10.10 -2.75
C GLN A 91 -8.87 8.58 -2.72
N GLU A 92 -8.97 7.93 -3.88
CA GLU A 92 -8.99 6.47 -3.97
C GLU A 92 -7.69 5.83 -3.44
N LEU A 93 -6.55 6.46 -3.67
CA LEU A 93 -5.26 6.02 -3.12
C LEU A 93 -5.25 6.06 -1.59
N GLU A 94 -5.79 7.13 -0.98
CA GLU A 94 -5.87 7.23 0.48
C GLU A 94 -6.80 6.15 1.06
N ASN A 95 -7.94 5.89 0.42
CA ASN A 95 -8.82 4.79 0.83
C ASN A 95 -8.08 3.43 0.78
N ARG A 96 -7.33 3.16 -0.30
CA ARG A 96 -6.52 1.92 -0.43
C ARG A 96 -5.41 1.84 0.63
N LYS A 97 -4.84 2.98 1.01
CA LYS A 97 -3.82 3.05 2.08
C LYS A 97 -4.44 2.68 3.43
N GLU A 98 -5.63 3.19 3.73
CA GLU A 98 -6.37 2.81 4.95
C GLU A 98 -6.68 1.31 4.98
N GLU A 99 -7.17 0.75 3.87
CA GLU A 99 -7.43 -0.69 3.74
C GLU A 99 -6.16 -1.55 3.96
N LEU A 100 -5.03 -1.11 3.40
CA LEU A 100 -3.73 -1.77 3.61
C LEU A 100 -3.31 -1.72 5.08
N LEU A 101 -3.39 -0.55 5.71
CA LEU A 101 -3.04 -0.40 7.13
C LEU A 101 -3.90 -1.29 8.02
N GLU A 102 -5.19 -1.40 7.73
CA GLU A 102 -6.09 -2.28 8.46
C GLU A 102 -5.74 -3.77 8.24
N ALA A 103 -5.40 -4.17 7.02
CA ALA A 103 -4.93 -5.53 6.74
C ALA A 103 -3.63 -5.88 7.48
N MET A 104 -2.68 -4.93 7.54
CA MET A 104 -1.43 -5.09 8.27
C MET A 104 -1.68 -5.28 9.77
N LYS A 105 -2.57 -4.46 10.37
CA LYS A 105 -2.98 -4.63 11.78
C LYS A 105 -3.59 -6.00 12.00
N GLN A 106 -4.50 -6.41 11.13
CA GLN A 106 -5.20 -7.68 11.19
C GLN A 106 -4.25 -8.89 11.10
N ARG A 107 -3.24 -8.85 10.23
CA ARG A 107 -2.17 -9.87 10.20
C ARG A 107 -1.37 -9.83 11.50
N LYS A 108 -0.94 -8.65 11.94
CA LYS A 108 -0.06 -8.51 13.11
C LYS A 108 -0.70 -9.02 14.40
N THR A 109 -2.00 -8.80 14.58
CA THR A 109 -2.77 -9.38 15.67
C THR A 109 -2.72 -10.91 15.65
N MET A 110 -2.87 -11.53 14.47
CA MET A 110 -2.80 -12.99 14.34
C MET A 110 -1.39 -13.55 14.58
N GLU A 111 -0.35 -12.86 14.15
CA GLU A 111 1.03 -13.23 14.46
C GLU A 111 1.30 -13.17 15.96
N THR A 112 0.86 -12.09 16.60
CA THR A 112 1.00 -11.93 18.06
C THR A 112 0.30 -13.05 18.81
N LEU A 113 -0.90 -13.44 18.36
CA LEU A 113 -1.63 -14.58 18.94
C LEU A 113 -0.87 -15.90 18.75
N ARG A 114 -0.31 -16.14 17.56
CA ARG A 114 0.51 -17.33 17.29
C ARG A 114 1.72 -17.38 18.21
N ASP A 115 2.43 -16.27 18.35
CA ASP A 115 3.66 -16.19 19.14
C ASP A 115 3.38 -16.39 20.64
N ARG A 116 2.26 -15.84 21.15
CA ARG A 116 1.77 -16.15 22.52
C ARG A 116 1.49 -17.65 22.70
N LYS A 117 0.77 -18.28 21.76
CA LYS A 117 0.47 -19.71 21.82
C LYS A 117 1.71 -20.58 21.72
N LEU A 118 2.73 -20.14 20.98
CA LEU A 118 4.03 -20.80 20.94
C LEU A 118 4.76 -20.69 22.28
N SER A 119 4.71 -19.54 22.95
CA SER A 119 5.28 -19.37 24.30
C SER A 119 4.61 -20.30 25.31
N GLU A 120 3.27 -20.29 25.36
CA GLU A 120 2.49 -21.18 26.23
C GLU A 120 2.84 -22.66 25.97
N PHE A 121 2.96 -23.07 24.71
CA PHE A 121 3.36 -24.43 24.36
C PHE A 121 4.74 -24.79 24.90
N ARG A 122 5.73 -23.90 24.77
CA ARG A 122 7.10 -24.11 25.27
C ARG A 122 7.13 -24.19 26.79
N GLU A 123 6.40 -23.32 27.48
CA GLU A 123 6.30 -23.32 28.94
C GLU A 123 5.70 -24.62 29.48
N ASN A 124 4.62 -25.10 28.83
CA ASN A 124 4.00 -26.37 29.18
C ASN A 124 4.95 -27.57 28.97
N LEU A 125 5.71 -27.57 27.87
CA LEU A 125 6.70 -28.61 27.59
C LEU A 125 7.80 -28.61 28.65
N ALA A 126 8.37 -27.45 28.97
CA ALA A 126 9.36 -27.32 30.03
C ALA A 126 8.81 -27.68 31.42
N SER A 127 7.52 -27.45 31.68
CA SER A 127 6.88 -27.90 32.92
C SER A 127 6.71 -29.41 32.98
N LEU A 128 6.38 -30.06 31.86
CA LEU A 128 6.26 -31.52 31.79
C LEU A 128 7.63 -32.19 31.96
N ASP A 129 8.65 -31.68 31.27
CA ASP A 129 10.03 -32.19 31.35
C ASP A 129 10.56 -32.10 32.80
N ARG A 130 10.32 -30.98 33.49
CA ARG A 130 10.69 -30.81 34.91
C ARG A 130 10.00 -31.84 35.80
N ARG A 131 8.68 -32.02 35.66
CA ARG A 131 7.93 -33.02 36.44
C ARG A 131 8.45 -34.44 36.22
N GLN A 132 8.73 -34.82 34.97
CA GLN A 132 9.31 -36.13 34.66
C GLN A 132 10.72 -36.31 35.26
N ALA A 133 11.54 -35.26 35.24
CA ALA A 133 12.87 -35.31 35.86
C ALA A 133 12.79 -35.47 37.38
N ASP A 134 11.87 -34.76 38.04
CA ASP A 134 11.63 -34.87 39.48
C ASP A 134 11.13 -36.27 39.85
N GLU A 135 10.14 -36.80 39.13
CA GLU A 135 9.62 -38.17 39.31
C GLU A 135 10.71 -39.22 39.13
N THR A 136 11.56 -39.09 38.10
CA THR A 136 12.68 -40.00 37.85
C THR A 136 13.71 -39.93 38.97
N SER A 137 13.97 -38.74 39.51
CA SER A 137 14.91 -38.53 40.61
C SER A 137 14.40 -39.16 41.90
N ILE A 138 13.12 -39.00 42.22
CA ILE A 138 12.47 -39.64 43.37
C ILE A 138 12.50 -41.17 43.23
N ALA A 139 12.14 -41.71 42.06
CA ALA A 139 12.16 -43.15 41.80
C ALA A 139 13.56 -43.76 41.94
N ARG A 140 14.61 -43.05 41.50
CA ARG A 140 16.01 -43.46 41.68
C ARG A 140 16.45 -43.41 43.15
N PHE A 141 16.01 -42.41 43.89
CA PHE A 141 16.30 -42.30 45.32
C PHE A 141 15.70 -43.48 46.10
N ILE A 142 14.42 -43.76 45.89
CA ILE A 142 13.71 -44.88 46.55
C ILE A 142 14.38 -46.23 46.25
N ARG A 143 14.83 -46.46 45.00
CA ARG A 143 15.55 -47.70 44.63
C ARG A 143 16.92 -47.85 45.26
N ARG A 144 17.50 -46.79 45.82
CA ARG A 144 18.83 -46.80 46.46
C ARG A 144 18.77 -47.09 47.96
N GLU A 145 17.61 -46.89 48.58
CA GLU A 145 17.37 -47.18 50.01
C GLU A 145 16.77 -48.57 50.25
N LEU A 146 16.39 -49.29 49.19
CA LEU A 146 16.05 -50.72 49.20
C LEU A 146 17.28 -51.57 48.90
#